data_AF-A0A950D6Z9-F1
#
_entry.id   AF-A0A950D6Z9-F1
#
_cell.length_a   1.000
_cell.length_b   1.000
_cell.length_c   1.000
_cell.angle_alpha   90.00
_cell.angle_beta   90.00
_cell.angle_gamma   90.00
#
_symmetry.space_group_name_H-M   'P 1'
#
loop_
_entity.id
_entity.type
_entity.pdbx_description
1 polymer ?
#
loop_
_entity_poly.entity_id
_entity_poly.type
_entity_poly.pdbx_seq_one_letter_code
_entity_poly.pdbx_strand_id
1 'polypeptide(L)'
;MMLMPRTIDKLRAMLPGGNLGEYYLNGPTQGISGYLLQRLGIDEKELFEAVRVAKDDGEVAQWLRQRVDPAVYLEINQTLRRIKPEHIPNPEEFRSTYVETMQAHPEIEHLIDIVVADDRRMFGSPDAKD
;
A
#
# COMPACT_ATOMS: atom_id res chain seq x y z
N MET A 1 -8.70 -3.10 6.64
CA MET A 1 -7.72 -2.00 6.53
C MET A 1 -7.46 -1.73 5.05
N MET A 2 -7.56 -0.49 4.58
CA MET A 2 -7.59 -0.18 3.14
C MET A 2 -6.31 -0.55 2.38
N LEU A 3 -5.14 -0.14 2.88
CA LEU A 3 -3.86 -0.33 2.17
C LEU A 3 -3.09 -1.58 2.56
N MET A 4 -3.66 -2.41 3.44
CA MET A 4 -2.98 -3.62 3.90
C MET A 4 -2.81 -4.68 2.80
N PRO A 5 -3.82 -4.97 1.95
CA PRO A 5 -3.63 -5.91 0.83
C PRO A 5 -2.47 -5.51 -0.08
N ARG A 6 -2.42 -4.24 -0.54
CA ARG A 6 -1.31 -3.71 -1.35
C ARG A 6 0.05 -3.80 -0.62
N THR A 7 0.06 -3.65 0.70
CA THR A 7 1.29 -3.79 1.50
C THR A 7 1.75 -5.25 1.55
N ILE A 8 0.81 -6.20 1.66
CA ILE A 8 1.09 -7.65 1.60
C ILE A 8 1.60 -8.04 0.22
N ASP A 9 1.02 -7.52 -0.86
CA ASP A 9 1.47 -7.79 -2.24
C ASP A 9 2.92 -7.36 -2.45
N LYS A 10 3.30 -6.17 -1.95
CA LYS A 10 4.70 -5.71 -1.95
C LYS A 10 5.62 -6.65 -1.17
N LEU A 11 5.22 -7.08 0.02
CA LEU A 11 6.00 -8.02 0.83
C LEU A 11 6.18 -9.37 0.13
N ARG A 12 5.13 -9.88 -0.53
CA ARG A 12 5.22 -11.10 -1.35
C ARG A 12 6.15 -10.94 -2.53
N ALA A 13 6.11 -9.78 -3.19
CA ALA A 13 7.00 -9.46 -4.29
C ALA A 13 8.49 -9.35 -3.88
N MET A 14 8.77 -9.15 -2.58
CA MET A 14 10.12 -9.17 -2.01
C MET A 14 10.64 -10.57 -1.65
N LEU A 15 9.78 -11.60 -1.66
CA LEU A 15 10.19 -12.97 -1.38
C LEU A 15 11.05 -13.56 -2.51
N PRO A 16 11.86 -14.60 -2.26
CA PRO A 16 12.62 -15.28 -3.31
C PRO A 16 11.73 -15.71 -4.49
N GLY A 17 12.09 -15.29 -5.70
CA GLY A 17 11.30 -15.54 -6.92
C GLY A 17 10.18 -14.52 -7.18
N GLY A 18 9.96 -13.55 -6.28
CA GLY A 18 9.10 -12.40 -6.51
C GLY A 18 9.74 -11.33 -7.40
N ASN A 19 8.92 -10.40 -7.89
CA ASN A 19 9.37 -9.24 -8.66
C ASN A 19 8.71 -7.98 -8.11
N LEU A 20 9.49 -7.18 -7.38
CA LEU A 20 9.02 -5.93 -6.79
C LEU A 20 8.95 -4.77 -7.83
N GLY A 21 9.64 -4.89 -8.96
CA GLY A 21 9.79 -3.79 -9.91
C GLY A 21 10.40 -2.55 -9.24
N GLU A 22 9.78 -1.38 -9.48
CA GLU A 22 10.18 -0.09 -8.88
C GLU A 22 9.51 0.18 -7.52
N TYR A 23 8.66 -0.74 -7.04
CA TYR A 23 7.96 -0.54 -5.79
C TYR A 23 8.90 -0.66 -4.58
N TYR A 24 8.56 0.05 -3.50
CA TYR A 24 9.18 -0.10 -2.20
C TYR A 24 8.13 0.00 -1.09
N LEU A 25 8.38 -0.64 0.05
CA LEU A 25 7.63 -0.43 1.29
C LEU A 25 8.04 0.90 1.92
N ASN A 26 9.35 1.07 2.04
CA ASN A 26 10.07 2.28 2.42
C ASN A 26 11.26 2.44 1.45
N GLY A 27 11.45 3.64 0.94
CA GLY A 27 12.56 3.99 0.05
C GLY A 27 13.52 4.95 0.77
N PRO A 28 14.15 5.90 0.06
CA PRO A 28 14.88 7.01 0.68
C PRO A 28 14.03 7.83 1.66
N THR A 29 12.70 7.78 1.51
CA THR A 29 11.72 8.35 2.44
C THR A 29 10.67 7.31 2.83
N GLN A 30 10.00 7.56 3.97
CA GLN A 30 8.94 6.70 4.46
C GLN A 30 7.76 6.66 3.48
N GLY A 31 7.48 5.49 2.93
CA GLY A 31 6.36 5.27 2.04
C GLY A 31 5.04 5.13 2.82
N ILE A 32 3.90 5.14 2.12
CA ILE A 32 2.60 4.99 2.78
C ILE A 32 2.46 3.63 3.47
N SER A 33 3.05 2.57 2.92
CA SER A 33 3.09 1.27 3.59
C SER A 33 3.83 1.37 4.93
N GLY A 34 5.01 2.02 4.97
CA GLY A 34 5.69 2.30 6.23
C GLY A 34 4.89 3.17 7.20
N TYR A 35 4.20 4.21 6.71
CA TYR A 35 3.28 5.01 7.52
C TYR A 35 2.15 4.17 8.12
N LEU A 36 1.54 3.29 7.33
CA LEU A 36 0.51 2.37 7.80
C LEU A 36 1.04 1.47 8.92
N LEU A 37 2.20 0.84 8.73
CA LEU A 37 2.80 -0.05 9.73
C LEU A 37 3.11 0.70 11.03
N GLN A 38 3.68 1.90 10.94
CA GLN A 38 3.93 2.76 12.11
C GLN A 38 2.63 3.07 12.86
N ARG A 39 1.55 3.44 12.15
CA ARG A 39 0.25 3.73 12.76
C ARG A 39 -0.40 2.52 13.42
N LEU A 40 -0.12 1.32 12.92
CA LEU A 40 -0.62 0.07 13.49
C LEU A 40 0.29 -0.50 14.59
N GLY A 41 1.45 0.11 14.83
CA GLY A 41 2.45 -0.44 15.76
C GLY A 41 3.03 -1.79 15.31
N ILE A 42 3.04 -2.06 14.01
CA ILE A 42 3.57 -3.30 13.43
C ILE A 42 5.00 -3.04 12.95
N ASP A 43 5.93 -3.92 13.33
CA ASP A 43 7.26 -3.95 12.74
C ASP A 43 7.24 -4.56 11.33
N GLU A 44 7.97 -3.94 10.41
CA GLU A 44 8.03 -4.37 9.00
C GLU A 44 8.61 -5.78 8.86
N LYS A 45 9.63 -6.14 9.65
CA LYS A 45 10.24 -7.47 9.60
C LYS A 45 9.31 -8.53 10.17
N GLU A 46 8.59 -8.21 11.25
CA GLU A 46 7.58 -9.12 11.79
C GLU A 46 6.48 -9.42 10.78
N LEU A 47 5.97 -8.41 10.09
CA LEU A 47 4.98 -8.60 9.05
C LEU A 47 5.56 -9.35 7.84
N PHE A 48 6.80 -9.04 7.43
CA PHE A 48 7.49 -9.76 6.37
C PHE A 48 7.62 -11.25 6.68
N GLU A 49 8.04 -11.61 7.90
CA GLU A 49 8.13 -13.01 8.31
C GLU A 49 6.76 -13.69 8.34
N ALA A 50 5.72 -12.99 8.79
CA ALA A 50 4.35 -13.50 8.75
C ALA A 50 3.90 -13.78 7.32
N VAL A 51 4.17 -12.87 6.38
CA VAL A 51 3.87 -13.05 4.95
C VAL A 51 4.69 -14.19 4.34
N ARG A 52 5.96 -14.33 4.71
CA ARG A 52 6.86 -15.36 4.19
C ARG A 52 6.40 -16.78 4.50
N VAL A 53 5.81 -17.00 5.67
CA VAL A 53 5.38 -18.34 6.12
C VAL A 53 3.91 -18.62 5.89
N ALA A 54 3.11 -17.59 5.61
CA ALA A 54 1.69 -17.72 5.35
C ALA A 54 1.41 -18.43 4.02
N LYS A 55 0.42 -19.31 4.00
CA LYS A 55 -0.05 -19.99 2.78
C LYS A 55 -0.87 -19.09 1.89
N ASP A 56 -1.65 -18.20 2.50
CA ASP A 56 -2.58 -17.31 1.82
C ASP A 56 -2.83 -16.02 2.63
N ASP A 57 -3.64 -15.11 2.07
CA ASP A 57 -3.98 -13.84 2.72
C ASP A 57 -4.86 -14.03 3.96
N GLY A 58 -5.54 -15.17 4.10
CA GLY A 58 -6.32 -15.51 5.27
C GLY A 58 -5.45 -15.69 6.50
N GLU A 59 -4.33 -16.41 6.37
CA GLU A 59 -3.36 -16.60 7.45
C GLU A 59 -2.70 -15.27 7.85
N VAL A 60 -2.33 -14.41 6.89
CA VAL A 60 -1.80 -13.06 7.19
C VAL A 60 -2.85 -12.19 7.88
N ALA A 61 -4.10 -12.23 7.41
CA ALA A 61 -5.21 -11.49 8.03
C ALA A 61 -5.49 -11.97 9.46
N GLN A 62 -5.36 -13.26 9.74
CA GLN A 62 -5.49 -13.80 11.10
C GLN A 62 -4.34 -13.30 11.99
N TRP A 63 -3.11 -13.32 11.49
CA TRP A 63 -1.94 -12.82 12.22
C TRP A 63 -2.09 -11.33 12.61
N LEU A 64 -2.62 -10.51 11.69
CA LEU A 64 -2.90 -9.09 11.92
C LEU A 64 -4.00 -8.87 12.98
N ARG A 65 -5.09 -9.64 12.93
CA ARG A 65 -6.21 -9.52 13.90
C ARG A 65 -5.79 -9.80 15.33
N GLN A 66 -4.74 -10.58 15.54
CA GLN A 66 -4.20 -10.89 16.87
C GLN A 66 -3.33 -9.76 17.44
N ARG A 67 -2.88 -8.81 16.61
CA ARG A 67 -1.88 -7.80 16.96
C ARG A 67 -2.38 -6.37 16.89
N VAL A 68 -3.42 -6.13 16.10
CA VAL A 68 -3.95 -4.78 15.90
C VAL A 68 -5.37 -4.68 16.42
N ASP A 69 -5.61 -3.66 17.24
CA ASP A 69 -6.95 -3.28 17.66
C ASP A 69 -7.79 -2.83 16.45
N PRO A 70 -8.90 -3.51 16.13
CA PRO A 70 -9.78 -3.09 15.05
C PRO A 70 -10.34 -1.68 15.20
N ALA A 71 -10.40 -1.13 16.42
CA ALA A 71 -10.90 0.22 16.68
C ALA A 71 -10.08 1.30 15.96
N VAL A 72 -8.78 1.08 15.73
CA VAL A 72 -7.93 2.07 15.03
C VAL A 72 -8.14 2.09 13.51
N TYR A 73 -8.83 1.09 12.94
CA TYR A 73 -8.94 0.94 11.49
C TYR A 73 -9.69 2.11 10.84
N LEU A 74 -10.75 2.59 11.48
CA LEU A 74 -11.57 3.67 10.93
C LEU A 74 -10.76 4.97 10.84
N GLU A 75 -10.09 5.35 11.92
CA GLU A 75 -9.30 6.58 12.01
C GLU A 75 -8.13 6.56 11.01
N ILE A 76 -7.42 5.42 10.93
CA ILE A 76 -6.29 5.26 10.01
C ILE A 76 -6.78 5.34 8.56
N ASN A 77 -7.88 4.66 8.21
CA ASN A 77 -8.45 4.75 6.86
C ASN A 77 -8.89 6.19 6.51
N GLN A 78 -9.49 6.92 7.46
CA GLN A 78 -9.88 8.32 7.24
C GLN A 78 -8.67 9.23 7.03
N THR A 79 -7.59 9.01 7.79
CA THR A 79 -6.34 9.75 7.62
C THR A 79 -5.74 9.49 6.24
N LEU A 80 -5.60 8.21 5.89
CA LEU A 80 -5.05 7.74 4.62
C LEU A 80 -5.78 8.32 3.41
N ARG A 81 -7.12 8.41 3.46
CA ARG A 81 -7.96 9.01 2.40
C ARG A 81 -7.73 10.50 2.17
N ARG A 82 -7.12 11.21 3.11
CA ARG A 82 -6.87 12.66 3.03
C ARG A 82 -5.44 13.00 2.63
N ILE A 83 -4.57 12.00 2.46
CA ILE A 83 -3.20 12.23 2.04
C ILE A 83 -3.22 12.67 0.58
N LYS A 84 -2.65 13.83 0.33
CA LYS A 84 -2.38 14.36 -1.01
C LYS A 84 -0.87 14.32 -1.26
N PRO A 85 -0.42 14.36 -2.52
CA PRO A 85 1.00 14.33 -2.82
C PRO A 85 1.83 15.44 -2.13
N GLU A 86 1.27 16.60 -1.81
CA GLU A 86 1.93 17.68 -1.05
C GLU A 86 2.16 17.35 0.44
N HIS A 87 1.49 16.33 0.98
CA HIS A 87 1.64 15.91 2.38
C HIS A 87 2.80 14.92 2.59
N ILE A 88 3.44 14.43 1.52
CA ILE A 88 4.56 13.48 1.60
C ILE A 88 5.90 14.19 1.40
N PRO A 89 7.03 13.63 1.89
CA PRO A 89 8.33 14.30 1.82
C PRO A 89 8.84 14.59 0.40
N ASN A 90 8.51 13.74 -0.59
CA ASN A 90 8.98 13.85 -1.97
C ASN A 90 7.82 14.02 -2.96
N PRO A 91 7.11 15.17 -2.95
CA PRO A 91 5.93 15.40 -3.80
C PRO A 91 6.24 15.37 -5.31
N GLU A 92 7.44 15.82 -5.70
CA GLU A 92 7.91 15.89 -7.09
C GLU A 92 8.16 14.49 -7.67
N GLU A 93 8.84 13.64 -6.90
CA GLU A 93 9.12 12.25 -7.29
C GLU A 93 7.80 11.49 -7.52
N PHE A 94 6.86 11.62 -6.59
CA PHE A 94 5.53 11.03 -6.74
C PHE A 94 4.82 11.54 -8.00
N ARG A 95 4.81 12.86 -8.25
CA ARG A 95 4.19 13.43 -9.46
C ARG A 95 4.83 12.91 -10.74
N SER A 96 6.15 12.76 -10.75
CA SER A 96 6.89 12.20 -11.89
C SER A 96 6.49 10.74 -12.15
N THR A 97 6.48 9.91 -11.11
CA THR A 97 6.10 8.49 -11.21
C THR A 97 4.66 8.30 -11.72
N TYR A 98 3.71 9.12 -11.25
CA TYR A 98 2.29 8.97 -11.56
C TYR A 98 1.78 9.99 -12.61
N VAL A 99 2.68 10.62 -13.37
CA VAL A 99 2.35 11.75 -14.27
C VAL A 99 1.27 11.38 -15.29
N GLU A 100 1.38 10.21 -15.92
CA GLU A 100 0.41 9.73 -16.92
C GLU A 100 -0.99 9.55 -16.31
N THR A 101 -1.05 8.98 -15.10
CA THR A 101 -2.30 8.76 -14.38
C THR A 101 -2.92 10.08 -13.92
N MET A 102 -2.12 11.01 -13.39
CA MET A 102 -2.60 12.33 -12.96
C MET A 102 -3.07 13.19 -14.15
N GLN A 103 -2.46 13.04 -15.33
CA GLN A 103 -2.93 13.70 -16.56
C GLN A 103 -4.24 13.10 -17.08
N ALA A 104 -4.39 11.77 -16.99
CA ALA A 104 -5.62 11.08 -17.40
C ALA A 104 -6.80 11.33 -16.43
N HIS A 105 -6.51 11.57 -15.15
CA HIS A 105 -7.49 11.74 -14.07
C HIS A 105 -7.24 13.02 -13.25
N PRO A 106 -7.38 14.22 -13.87
CA PRO A 106 -7.11 15.48 -13.19
C PRO A 106 -8.08 15.78 -12.03
N GLU A 107 -9.20 15.08 -11.94
CA GLU A 107 -10.17 15.16 -10.84
C GLU A 107 -9.68 14.48 -9.54
N ILE A 108 -8.65 13.64 -9.62
CA ILE A 108 -8.16 12.87 -8.48
C ILE A 108 -6.99 13.59 -7.82
N GLU A 109 -7.19 14.00 -6.56
CA GLU A 109 -6.19 14.75 -5.79
C GLU A 109 -5.52 13.93 -4.68
N HIS A 110 -6.16 12.84 -4.24
CA HIS A 110 -5.68 12.06 -3.11
C HIS A 110 -4.77 10.95 -3.57
N LEU A 111 -3.69 10.77 -2.83
CA LEU A 111 -2.59 9.87 -3.17
C LEU A 111 -3.09 8.44 -3.41
N ILE A 112 -3.98 7.94 -2.55
CA ILE A 112 -4.51 6.56 -2.68
C ILE A 112 -5.32 6.40 -3.96
N ASP A 113 -6.14 7.39 -4.30
CA ASP A 113 -6.98 7.32 -5.49
C ASP A 113 -6.11 7.40 -6.76
N ILE A 114 -5.02 8.18 -6.74
CA ILE A 114 -4.02 8.22 -7.83
C ILE A 114 -3.37 6.84 -8.00
N VAL A 115 -2.93 6.21 -6.91
CA VAL A 115 -2.29 4.89 -6.95
C VAL A 115 -3.26 3.81 -7.42
N VAL A 116 -4.52 3.85 -6.99
CA VAL A 116 -5.55 2.91 -7.44
C VAL A 116 -5.88 3.10 -8.93
N ALA A 117 -5.94 4.34 -9.40
CA ALA A 117 -6.13 4.63 -10.83
C ALA A 117 -4.93 4.12 -11.66
N ASP A 118 -3.71 4.29 -11.15
CA ASP A 118 -2.50 3.81 -11.79
C ASP A 118 -2.43 2.29 -11.84
N ASP A 119 -2.76 1.60 -10.74
CA ASP A 119 -2.87 0.14 -10.71
C ASP A 119 -3.86 -0.37 -11.76
N ARG A 120 -5.03 0.28 -11.89
CA ARG A 120 -6.03 -0.07 -12.93
C ARG A 120 -5.50 0.13 -14.34
N ARG A 121 -4.73 1.20 -14.55
CA ARG A 121 -4.09 1.51 -15.84
C ARG A 121 -3.01 0.49 -16.20
N MET A 122 -2.20 0.06 -15.23
CA MET A 122 -1.08 -0.86 -15.44
C MET A 122 -1.49 -2.34 -15.50
N PHE A 123 -2.42 -2.75 -14.64
CA PHE A 123 -2.75 -4.16 -14.40
C PHE A 123 -4.19 -4.53 -14.75
N GLY A 124 -5.02 -3.56 -15.16
CA GLY A 124 -6.45 -3.75 -15.41
C GLY A 124 -7.30 -3.64 -14.13
N SER A 125 -8.62 -3.70 -14.28
CA SER A 125 -9.52 -3.72 -13.13
C SER A 125 -9.53 -5.12 -12.49
N PRO A 126 -9.61 -5.23 -11.15
CA PRO A 126 -9.66 -6.54 -10.48
C PRO A 126 -10.91 -7.38 -10.78
N ASP A 127 -11.84 -6.88 -11.59
CA ASP A 127 -13.03 -7.59 -12.08
C ASP A 127 -12.86 -8.00 -13.55
N ALA A 128 -12.08 -9.05 -13.78
CA ALA A 128 -12.18 -9.92 -14.94
C ALA A 128 -11.97 -11.36 -14.46
N LYS A 129 -12.87 -11.83 -13.61
CA LYS A 129 -13.13 -13.26 -13.43
C LYS A 129 -14.58 -13.46 -13.85
N ASP A 130 -14.75 -13.98 -15.07
CA ASP A 130 -15.99 -14.62 -15.52
C ASP A 130 -16.33 -15.81 -14.61
#